data_AF-A0A525L5G8-F1
#
_entry.id   AF-A0A525L5G8-F1
#
_cell.length_a   1.000
_cell.length_b   1.000
_cell.length_c   1.000
_cell.angle_alpha   90.00
_cell.angle_beta   90.00
_cell.angle_gamma   90.00
#
_symmetry.space_group_name_H-M   'P 1'
#
loop_
_entity.id
_entity.type
_entity.pdbx_description
1 polymer ?
#
loop_
_entity_poly.entity_id
_entity_poly.type
_entity_poly.pdbx_seq_one_letter_code
_entity_poly.pdbx_strand_id
1 'polypeptide(L)'
;MTWPAKDKELAKVGKKLVADSAGGLTGFSVAFGELNLTAQAPRIVETLAYLRDVGSFTQLIDLCGVDYPDRARRFDVVYHLLSMTRNLRIRVKIETDEDTAVRSATPVFPAADWYEREAFDMYGVFFEGHPDLRRILTDYGFHGHPLRKDFPMTGYVEVRYDDELKRVVYEPVKSVEWRNWDFLSPWEGIERGFAPLPGDEKGPEAPNKPRIAKS
;
A
#
# COMPACT_ATOMS: atom_id res chain seq x y z
N MET A 1 10.73 -24.85 -10.76
CA MET A 1 9.94 -23.62 -11.02
C MET A 1 10.95 -22.50 -11.22
N THR A 2 11.05 -21.95 -12.43
CA THR A 2 12.03 -20.89 -12.75
C THR A 2 11.56 -19.57 -12.16
N TRP A 3 12.41 -18.93 -11.38
CA TRP A 3 12.25 -17.53 -11.00
C TRP A 3 12.91 -16.66 -12.08
N PRO A 4 12.27 -15.57 -12.52
CA PRO A 4 10.93 -15.10 -12.16
C PRO A 4 9.80 -15.90 -12.81
N ALA A 5 8.63 -15.96 -12.15
CA ALA A 5 7.43 -16.56 -12.72
C ALA A 5 7.00 -15.77 -13.96
N LYS A 6 6.68 -16.46 -15.06
CA LYS A 6 6.29 -15.81 -16.31
C LYS A 6 4.93 -15.10 -16.16
N ASP A 7 4.80 -13.88 -16.68
CA ASP A 7 3.58 -13.06 -16.60
C ASP A 7 2.31 -13.78 -17.09
N LYS A 8 2.44 -14.61 -18.12
CA LYS A 8 1.31 -15.42 -18.65
C LYS A 8 0.77 -16.41 -17.63
N GLU A 9 1.63 -17.00 -16.79
CA GLU A 9 1.21 -17.93 -15.74
C GLU A 9 0.58 -17.18 -14.57
N LEU A 10 1.13 -16.02 -14.20
CA LEU A 10 0.54 -15.13 -13.19
C LEU A 10 -0.86 -14.67 -13.58
N ALA A 11 -1.06 -14.32 -14.86
CA ALA A 11 -2.37 -13.94 -15.37
C ALA A 11 -3.38 -15.09 -15.31
N LYS A 12 -2.96 -16.34 -15.56
CA LYS A 12 -3.84 -17.52 -15.41
C LYS A 12 -4.25 -17.73 -13.95
N VAL A 13 -3.29 -17.63 -13.03
CA VAL A 13 -3.55 -17.73 -11.59
C VAL A 13 -4.50 -16.62 -11.13
N GLY A 14 -4.25 -15.38 -11.54
CA GLY A 14 -5.13 -14.23 -11.26
C GLY A 14 -6.55 -14.45 -11.75
N LYS A 15 -6.73 -14.89 -13.01
CA LYS A 15 -8.07 -15.20 -13.55
C LYS A 15 -8.79 -16.28 -12.75
N LYS A 16 -8.08 -17.34 -12.36
CA LYS A 16 -8.66 -18.43 -11.57
C LYS A 16 -9.11 -17.93 -10.19
N LEU A 17 -8.24 -17.21 -9.50
CA LEU A 17 -8.55 -16.67 -8.16
C LEU A 17 -9.72 -15.69 -8.20
N VAL A 18 -9.81 -14.82 -9.20
CA VAL A 18 -10.94 -13.88 -9.32
C VAL A 18 -12.25 -14.62 -9.62
N ALA A 19 -12.24 -15.60 -10.52
CA ALA A 19 -13.43 -16.37 -10.87
C ALA A 19 -14.01 -17.14 -9.68
N ASP A 20 -13.14 -17.70 -8.84
CA ASP A 20 -13.52 -18.54 -7.70
C ASP A 20 -13.85 -17.72 -6.43
N SER A 21 -13.56 -16.40 -6.41
CA SER A 21 -13.60 -15.56 -5.19
C SER A 21 -14.99 -15.17 -4.68
N ALA A 22 -16.08 -15.73 -5.24
CA ALA A 22 -17.47 -15.42 -4.85
C ALA A 22 -17.80 -13.91 -4.77
N GLY A 23 -17.10 -13.08 -5.56
CA GLY A 23 -17.26 -11.63 -5.61
C GLY A 23 -16.46 -10.84 -4.56
N GLY A 24 -15.53 -11.46 -3.83
CA GLY A 24 -14.59 -10.76 -2.94
C GLY A 24 -13.52 -9.98 -3.71
N LEU A 25 -13.04 -10.53 -4.83
CA LEU A 25 -12.10 -9.87 -5.73
C LEU A 25 -12.85 -9.19 -6.89
N THR A 26 -12.56 -7.91 -7.13
CA THR A 26 -13.14 -7.14 -8.24
C THR A 26 -12.33 -7.26 -9.51
N GLY A 27 -11.02 -7.44 -9.40
CA GLY A 27 -10.13 -7.51 -10.56
C GLY A 27 -8.70 -7.92 -10.22
N PHE A 28 -7.90 -8.10 -11.25
CA PHE A 28 -6.47 -8.38 -11.13
C PHE A 28 -5.68 -7.60 -12.19
N SER A 29 -4.42 -7.31 -11.88
CA SER A 29 -3.44 -6.75 -12.80
C SER A 29 -2.10 -7.47 -12.61
N VAL A 30 -1.36 -7.64 -13.70
CA VAL A 30 0.00 -8.18 -13.66
C VAL A 30 0.92 -7.07 -14.14
N ALA A 31 1.88 -6.69 -13.31
CA ALA A 31 2.88 -5.68 -13.64
C ALA A 31 4.23 -6.10 -13.05
N PHE A 32 5.29 -5.93 -13.84
CA PHE A 32 6.68 -6.19 -13.41
C PHE A 32 6.91 -7.57 -12.77
N GLY A 33 6.23 -8.62 -13.27
CA GLY A 33 6.36 -9.98 -12.73
C GLY A 33 5.60 -10.22 -11.42
N GLU A 34 4.67 -9.34 -11.04
CA GLU A 34 3.91 -9.43 -9.80
C GLU A 34 2.40 -9.37 -10.06
N LEU A 35 1.65 -10.21 -9.33
CA LEU A 35 0.19 -10.27 -9.41
C LEU A 35 -0.43 -9.37 -8.34
N ASN A 36 -1.16 -8.35 -8.78
CA ASN A 36 -1.96 -7.48 -7.92
C ASN A 36 -3.44 -7.83 -8.07
N LEU A 37 -4.08 -8.12 -6.96
CA LEU A 37 -5.51 -8.37 -6.85
C LEU A 37 -6.17 -7.15 -6.21
N THR A 38 -7.35 -6.76 -6.71
CA THR A 38 -8.16 -5.70 -6.12
C THR A 38 -9.34 -6.35 -5.41
N ALA A 39 -9.53 -6.03 -4.13
CA ALA A 39 -10.57 -6.58 -3.27
C ALA A 39 -11.49 -5.48 -2.74
N GLN A 40 -12.70 -5.85 -2.33
CA GLN A 40 -13.60 -4.93 -1.65
C GLN A 40 -13.33 -4.93 -0.14
N ALA A 41 -13.26 -3.74 0.46
CA ALA A 41 -13.07 -3.56 1.91
C ALA A 41 -14.00 -4.41 2.80
N PRO A 42 -15.34 -4.48 2.59
CA PRO A 42 -16.23 -5.22 3.50
C PRO A 42 -16.01 -6.74 3.47
N ARG A 43 -15.44 -7.29 2.38
CA ARG A 43 -15.24 -8.73 2.18
C ARG A 43 -13.78 -9.16 2.32
N ILE A 44 -12.95 -8.34 2.96
CA ILE A 44 -11.52 -8.62 3.04
C ILE A 44 -11.21 -9.90 3.80
N VAL A 45 -11.87 -10.13 4.94
CA VAL A 45 -11.65 -11.31 5.78
C VAL A 45 -11.95 -12.60 5.00
N GLU A 46 -13.07 -12.63 4.29
CA GLU A 46 -13.47 -13.75 3.43
C GLU A 46 -12.46 -13.97 2.29
N THR A 47 -12.01 -12.87 1.68
CA THR A 47 -11.04 -12.91 0.57
C THR A 47 -9.68 -13.43 1.04
N LEU A 48 -9.19 -12.98 2.20
CA LEU A 48 -7.93 -13.43 2.79
C LEU A 48 -8.01 -14.89 3.24
N ALA A 49 -9.13 -15.31 3.83
CA ALA A 49 -9.36 -16.71 4.20
C ALA A 49 -9.37 -17.61 2.95
N TYR A 50 -10.05 -17.21 1.89
CA TYR A 50 -10.04 -17.91 0.60
C TYR A 50 -8.62 -18.03 0.01
N LEU A 51 -7.84 -16.93 0.03
CA LEU A 51 -6.46 -16.94 -0.47
C LEU A 51 -5.55 -17.86 0.37
N ARG A 52 -5.75 -17.90 1.68
CA ARG A 52 -5.02 -18.81 2.57
C ARG A 52 -5.36 -20.27 2.27
N ASP A 53 -6.66 -20.60 2.25
CA ASP A 53 -7.14 -21.97 2.24
C ASP A 53 -7.07 -22.61 0.83
N VAL A 54 -7.51 -21.89 -0.21
CA VAL A 54 -7.54 -22.38 -1.61
C VAL A 54 -6.28 -21.97 -2.38
N GLY A 55 -5.82 -20.75 -2.16
CA GLY A 55 -4.63 -20.20 -2.80
C GLY A 55 -3.32 -20.73 -2.23
N SER A 56 -3.35 -21.33 -1.04
CA SER A 56 -2.18 -21.74 -0.27
C SER A 56 -1.22 -20.58 0.05
N PHE A 57 -1.75 -19.36 0.19
CA PHE A 57 -1.00 -18.18 0.63
C PHE A 57 -0.97 -18.14 2.15
N THR A 58 -0.02 -18.88 2.74
CA THR A 58 0.02 -19.14 4.18
C THR A 58 0.69 -18.03 4.98
N GLN A 59 1.51 -17.20 4.36
CA GLN A 59 2.29 -16.17 5.05
C GLN A 59 1.83 -14.77 4.65
N LEU A 60 1.46 -13.97 5.65
CA LEU A 60 1.37 -12.51 5.54
C LEU A 60 2.77 -11.94 5.72
N ILE A 61 3.29 -11.28 4.69
CA ILE A 61 4.61 -10.65 4.73
C ILE A 61 4.50 -9.26 5.34
N ASP A 62 3.54 -8.48 4.86
CA ASP A 62 3.44 -7.07 5.18
C ASP A 62 2.02 -6.54 4.91
N LEU A 63 1.65 -5.49 5.63
CA LEU A 63 0.45 -4.69 5.39
C LEU A 63 0.85 -3.22 5.43
N CYS A 64 0.69 -2.56 4.27
CA CYS A 64 1.03 -1.16 4.08
C CYS A 64 -0.23 -0.33 3.79
N GLY A 65 -0.29 0.88 4.34
CA GLY A 65 -1.17 1.94 3.82
C GLY A 65 -0.46 2.77 2.76
N VAL A 66 -1.21 3.31 1.81
CA VAL A 66 -0.74 4.33 0.85
C VAL A 66 -1.79 5.41 0.76
N ASP A 67 -1.36 6.67 0.83
CA ASP A 67 -2.24 7.83 0.76
C ASP A 67 -2.23 8.48 -0.64
N TYR A 68 -3.40 8.54 -1.27
CA TYR A 68 -3.69 9.19 -2.54
C TYR A 68 -4.75 10.30 -2.35
N PRO A 69 -4.34 11.55 -2.07
CA PRO A 69 -5.27 12.63 -1.73
C PRO A 69 -6.21 13.03 -2.88
N ASP A 70 -5.82 12.79 -4.13
CA ASP A 70 -6.62 13.13 -5.32
C ASP A 70 -7.82 12.19 -5.56
N ARG A 71 -7.91 11.07 -4.82
CA ARG A 71 -8.96 10.06 -5.00
C ARG A 71 -10.07 10.26 -3.98
N ALA A 72 -11.30 9.90 -4.35
CA ALA A 72 -12.44 9.88 -3.42
C ALA A 72 -12.18 8.93 -2.24
N ARG A 73 -11.59 7.76 -2.53
CA ARG A 73 -11.04 6.85 -1.53
C ARG A 73 -9.56 7.10 -1.37
N ARG A 74 -9.24 7.83 -0.30
CA ARG A 74 -7.91 8.37 -0.03
C ARG A 74 -6.87 7.29 0.23
N PHE A 75 -7.23 6.23 0.96
CA PHE A 75 -6.26 5.24 1.42
C PHE A 75 -6.35 3.93 0.65
N ASP A 76 -5.20 3.46 0.17
CA ASP A 76 -5.04 2.10 -0.32
C ASP A 76 -4.39 1.25 0.78
N VAL A 77 -5.08 0.22 1.28
CA VAL A 77 -4.50 -0.79 2.17
C VAL A 77 -4.03 -1.97 1.32
N VAL A 78 -2.75 -2.31 1.41
CA VAL A 78 -2.08 -3.31 0.58
C VAL A 78 -1.58 -4.46 1.47
N TYR A 79 -2.05 -5.67 1.19
CA TYR A 79 -1.61 -6.90 1.84
C TYR A 79 -0.64 -7.63 0.93
N HIS A 80 0.55 -7.93 1.43
CA HIS A 80 1.55 -8.73 0.75
C HIS A 80 1.49 -10.17 1.28
N LEU A 81 1.17 -11.12 0.40
CA LEU A 81 1.07 -12.53 0.77
C LEU A 81 2.09 -13.38 0.01
N LEU A 82 2.60 -14.40 0.69
CA LEU A 82 3.53 -15.38 0.15
C LEU A 82 2.96 -16.79 0.30
N SER A 83 3.02 -17.56 -0.78
CA SER A 83 2.79 -19.00 -0.78
C SER A 83 4.14 -19.72 -0.82
N MET A 84 4.48 -20.43 0.26
CA MET A 84 5.72 -21.21 0.33
C MET A 84 5.66 -22.46 -0.54
N THR A 85 4.49 -23.07 -0.70
CA THR A 85 4.31 -24.29 -1.50
C THR A 85 4.47 -24.04 -3.00
N ARG A 86 3.99 -22.89 -3.48
CA ARG A 86 4.08 -22.50 -4.89
C ARG A 86 5.22 -21.52 -5.17
N ASN A 87 5.91 -21.05 -4.13
CA ASN A 87 6.89 -19.97 -4.17
C ASN A 87 6.39 -18.75 -4.97
N LEU A 88 5.18 -18.31 -4.65
CA LEU A 88 4.46 -17.24 -5.37
C LEU A 88 4.11 -16.10 -4.42
N ARG A 89 4.32 -14.86 -4.87
CA ARG A 89 3.92 -13.64 -4.15
C ARG A 89 2.72 -12.99 -4.84
N ILE A 90 1.80 -12.49 -4.03
CA ILE A 90 0.65 -11.72 -4.50
C ILE A 90 0.48 -10.47 -3.62
N ARG A 91 -0.08 -9.42 -4.22
CA ARG A 91 -0.55 -8.25 -3.50
C ARG A 91 -2.06 -8.16 -3.58
N VAL A 92 -2.72 -7.92 -2.46
CA VAL A 92 -4.16 -7.62 -2.41
C VAL A 92 -4.31 -6.16 -2.03
N LYS A 93 -5.00 -5.38 -2.84
CA LYS A 93 -5.25 -3.96 -2.62
C LYS A 93 -6.71 -3.72 -2.27
N ILE A 94 -6.94 -2.84 -1.32
CA ILE A 94 -8.25 -2.36 -0.90
C ILE A 94 -8.20 -0.85 -0.88
N GLU A 95 -9.29 -0.22 -1.31
CA GLU A 95 -9.46 1.22 -1.20
C GLU A 95 -10.40 1.52 -0.02
N THR A 96 -10.03 2.47 0.82
CA THR A 96 -10.79 2.93 1.98
C THR A 96 -10.73 4.45 2.15
N ASP A 97 -11.68 4.96 2.94
CA ASP A 97 -11.80 6.37 3.31
C ASP A 97 -11.28 6.59 4.74
N GLU A 98 -11.27 7.83 5.21
CA GLU A 98 -10.96 8.18 6.60
C GLU A 98 -12.02 7.68 7.59
N ASP A 99 -13.30 7.74 7.20
CA ASP A 99 -14.43 7.38 8.06
C ASP A 99 -14.83 5.91 7.96
N THR A 100 -14.46 5.25 6.87
CA THR A 100 -14.86 3.87 6.59
C THR A 100 -13.91 2.90 7.28
N ALA A 101 -14.40 2.18 8.28
CA ALA A 101 -13.62 1.13 8.94
C ALA A 101 -13.45 -0.10 8.03
N VAL A 102 -12.25 -0.67 8.03
CA VAL A 102 -11.91 -1.93 7.36
C VAL A 102 -11.97 -3.07 8.37
N ARG A 103 -12.45 -4.26 8.00
CA ARG A 103 -12.42 -5.40 8.94
C ARG A 103 -10.99 -5.90 9.16
N SER A 104 -10.63 -6.15 10.42
CA SER A 104 -9.33 -6.71 10.80
C SER A 104 -9.09 -8.10 10.21
N ALA A 105 -7.87 -8.33 9.73
CA ALA A 105 -7.36 -9.60 9.22
C ALA A 105 -6.72 -10.48 10.30
N THR A 106 -6.65 -10.01 11.56
CA THR A 106 -6.15 -10.77 12.72
C THR A 106 -6.73 -12.19 12.86
N PRO A 107 -8.04 -12.48 12.64
CA PRO A 107 -8.56 -13.85 12.73
C PRO A 107 -8.04 -14.79 11.63
N VAL A 108 -7.56 -14.24 10.49
CA VAL A 108 -7.01 -15.03 9.38
C VAL A 108 -5.51 -15.18 9.53
N PHE A 109 -4.83 -14.08 9.82
CA PHE A 109 -3.39 -13.99 9.99
C PHE A 109 -3.08 -13.30 11.33
N PRO A 110 -2.64 -14.04 12.36
CA PRO A 110 -2.28 -13.44 13.65
C PRO A 110 -1.16 -12.39 13.54
N ALA A 111 -0.30 -12.49 12.52
CA ALA A 111 0.74 -11.51 12.24
C ALA A 111 0.19 -10.12 11.86
N ALA A 112 -1.08 -10.02 11.45
CA ALA A 112 -1.69 -8.74 11.06
C ALA A 112 -1.86 -7.77 12.24
N ASP A 113 -1.87 -8.25 13.49
CA ASP A 113 -2.10 -7.43 14.69
C ASP A 113 -1.16 -6.23 14.78
N TRP A 114 0.13 -6.43 14.51
CA TRP A 114 1.12 -5.36 14.59
C TRP A 114 1.03 -4.40 13.40
N TYR A 115 0.81 -4.93 12.20
CA TYR A 115 0.75 -4.11 10.99
C TYR A 115 -0.53 -3.27 10.91
N GLU A 116 -1.66 -3.80 11.40
CA GLU A 116 -2.91 -3.03 11.47
C GLU A 116 -2.79 -1.87 12.45
N ARG A 117 -2.09 -2.07 13.57
CA ARG A 117 -1.75 -0.99 14.51
C ARG A 117 -0.80 0.04 13.90
N GLU A 118 0.19 -0.39 13.14
CA GLU A 118 1.08 0.51 12.40
C GLU A 118 0.32 1.35 11.37
N ALA A 119 -0.55 0.71 10.57
CA ALA A 119 -1.37 1.40 9.58
C ALA A 119 -2.34 2.40 10.24
N PHE A 120 -2.89 2.05 11.41
CA PHE A 120 -3.68 2.97 12.22
C PHE A 120 -2.85 4.16 12.72
N ASP A 121 -1.66 3.93 13.25
CA ASP A 121 -0.80 5.00 13.79
C ASP A 121 -0.30 5.96 12.69
N MET A 122 0.14 5.41 11.56
CA MET A 122 0.76 6.17 10.48
C MET A 122 -0.22 6.85 9.53
N TYR A 123 -1.34 6.19 9.20
CA TYR A 123 -2.32 6.67 8.21
C TYR A 123 -3.69 6.99 8.83
N GLY A 124 -4.00 6.47 10.01
CA GLY A 124 -5.30 6.66 10.65
C GLY A 124 -6.41 5.78 10.06
N VAL A 125 -6.05 4.64 9.45
CA VAL A 125 -7.05 3.67 8.97
C VAL A 125 -7.59 2.89 10.16
N PHE A 126 -8.91 2.90 10.34
CA PHE A 126 -9.57 2.16 11.41
C PHE A 126 -9.83 0.71 11.02
N PHE A 127 -9.46 -0.21 11.92
CA PHE A 127 -9.71 -1.65 11.77
C PHE A 127 -10.79 -2.13 12.76
N GLU A 128 -11.95 -2.53 12.24
CA GLU A 128 -13.05 -3.09 13.02
C GLU A 128 -12.76 -4.55 13.40
N GLY A 129 -12.98 -4.90 14.68
CA GLY A 129 -12.77 -6.25 15.20
C GLY A 129 -11.32 -6.56 15.60
N HIS A 130 -10.44 -5.56 15.64
CA HIS A 130 -9.07 -5.69 16.14
C HIS A 130 -9.05 -5.84 17.67
N PRO A 131 -8.22 -6.73 18.26
CA PRO A 131 -8.19 -6.97 19.70
C PRO A 131 -7.68 -5.78 20.53
N ASP A 132 -6.60 -5.11 20.11
CA ASP A 132 -6.01 -3.94 20.79
C ASP A 132 -5.51 -2.89 19.79
N LEU A 133 -6.41 -2.06 19.25
CA LEU A 133 -6.05 -1.02 18.29
C LEU A 133 -5.57 0.24 19.02
N ARG A 134 -4.25 0.41 19.10
CA ARG A 134 -3.58 1.61 19.65
C ARG A 134 -2.28 1.92 18.93
N ARG A 135 -1.82 3.16 19.10
CA ARG A 135 -0.53 3.67 18.61
C ARG A 135 0.62 2.76 19.03
N ILE A 136 1.68 2.72 18.22
CA ILE A 136 2.81 1.81 18.43
C ILE A 136 4.17 2.42 18.07
N LEU A 137 4.22 3.28 17.06
CA LEU A 137 5.45 3.96 16.63
C LEU A 137 5.51 5.41 17.13
N THR A 138 4.36 6.09 17.21
CA THR A 138 4.31 7.49 17.66
C THR A 138 4.41 7.61 19.18
N ASP A 139 4.82 8.80 19.63
CA ASP A 139 4.83 9.15 21.05
C ASP A 139 3.41 9.08 21.63
N TYR A 140 3.30 8.82 22.94
CA TYR A 140 2.02 8.60 23.63
C TYR A 140 1.05 9.78 23.49
N GLY A 141 1.56 11.01 23.50
CA GLY A 141 0.80 12.25 23.35
C GLY A 141 0.77 12.79 21.92
N PHE A 142 1.17 12.01 20.91
CA PHE A 142 1.25 12.49 19.54
C PHE A 142 -0.14 12.75 18.96
N HIS A 143 -0.31 13.88 18.28
CA HIS A 143 -1.55 14.25 17.61
C HIS A 143 -1.32 14.27 16.09
N GLY A 144 -2.14 13.52 15.36
CA GLY A 144 -2.03 13.33 13.92
C GLY A 144 -1.43 11.98 13.51
N HIS A 145 -1.26 11.84 12.19
CA HIS A 145 -0.83 10.64 11.48
C HIS A 145 0.33 11.00 10.54
N PRO A 146 1.58 10.60 10.84
CA PRO A 146 2.78 11.14 10.18
C PRO A 146 2.88 10.88 8.68
N LEU A 147 2.39 9.75 8.16
CA LEU A 147 2.57 9.36 6.75
C LEU A 147 1.47 9.89 5.83
N ARG A 148 0.50 10.64 6.37
CA ARG A 148 -0.46 11.39 5.54
C ARG A 148 0.27 12.48 4.77
N LYS A 149 -0.08 12.67 3.50
CA LYS A 149 0.54 13.68 2.62
C LYS A 149 0.32 15.12 3.09
N ASP A 150 -0.69 15.35 3.93
CA ASP A 150 -0.98 16.66 4.51
C ASP A 150 -0.12 16.97 5.75
N PHE A 151 0.57 15.97 6.32
CA PHE A 151 1.34 16.14 7.54
C PHE A 151 2.71 16.79 7.22
N PRO A 152 3.11 17.86 7.92
CA PRO A 152 4.38 18.53 7.66
C PRO A 152 5.56 17.64 8.06
N MET A 153 6.65 17.69 7.29
CA MET A 153 7.83 16.85 7.53
C MET A 153 8.45 17.01 8.92
N THR A 154 8.45 18.23 9.46
CA THR A 154 8.98 18.53 10.81
C THR A 154 8.01 18.18 11.93
N GLY A 155 6.75 17.89 11.61
CA GLY A 155 5.67 17.84 12.59
C GLY A 155 5.34 19.20 13.19
N TYR A 156 4.47 19.18 14.21
CA TYR A 156 3.94 20.38 14.85
C TYR A 156 4.62 20.72 16.18
N VAL A 157 5.22 19.72 16.84
CA VAL A 157 5.79 19.86 18.19
C VAL A 157 7.26 19.42 18.21
N GLU A 158 8.07 20.18 18.92
CA GLU A 158 9.44 19.83 19.31
C GLU A 158 9.52 19.67 20.83
N VAL A 159 10.56 18.97 21.27
CA VAL A 159 10.73 18.59 22.67
C VAL A 159 12.00 19.22 23.21
N ARG A 160 11.90 19.93 24.34
CA ARG A 160 13.06 20.48 25.07
C ARG A 160 13.02 20.13 26.55
N TYR A 161 14.20 20.04 27.17
CA TYR A 161 14.29 19.99 28.62
C TYR A 161 14.11 21.39 29.20
N ASP A 162 13.26 21.53 30.22
CA ASP A 162 13.07 22.75 30.97
C ASP A 162 13.70 22.60 32.37
N ASP A 163 14.72 23.43 32.65
CA ASP A 163 15.45 23.35 33.92
C ASP A 163 14.65 23.92 35.11
N GLU A 164 13.69 24.82 34.87
CA GLU A 164 12.84 25.37 35.93
C GLU A 164 11.80 24.34 36.40
N LEU A 165 11.17 23.66 35.43
CA LEU A 165 10.17 22.63 35.70
C LEU A 165 10.78 21.24 35.92
N LYS A 166 12.10 21.09 35.73
CA LYS A 166 12.86 19.83 35.79
C LYS A 166 12.22 18.69 34.99
N ARG A 167 11.57 19.01 33.87
CA ARG A 167 10.84 18.06 33.02
C ARG A 167 11.00 18.36 31.54
N VAL A 168 10.65 17.38 30.73
CA VAL A 168 10.57 17.50 29.28
C VAL A 168 9.26 18.20 28.90
N VAL A 169 9.33 19.25 28.08
CA VAL A 169 8.19 20.06 27.65
C VAL A 169 8.06 20.00 26.12
N TYR A 170 6.82 19.91 25.65
CA TYR A 170 6.45 19.98 24.23
C TYR A 170 6.16 21.44 23.86
N GLU A 171 6.85 21.97 22.88
CA GLU A 171 6.62 23.32 22.34
C GLU A 171 6.32 23.24 20.83
N PRO A 172 5.61 24.24 20.25
CA PRO A 172 5.51 24.35 18.80
C PRO A 172 6.89 24.45 18.16
N VAL A 173 7.09 23.78 17.03
CA VAL A 173 8.38 23.77 16.31
C VAL A 173 8.82 25.19 15.97
N LYS A 174 10.04 25.57 16.37
CA LYS A 174 10.69 26.85 16.03
C LYS A 174 11.93 26.66 15.16
N SER A 175 12.29 25.41 14.86
CA SER A 175 13.47 25.07 14.07
C SER A 175 13.43 25.63 12.63
N VAL A 176 14.62 25.78 12.03
CA VAL A 176 14.83 26.39 10.70
C VAL A 176 13.99 25.70 9.63
N GLU A 177 13.45 26.48 8.71
CA GLU A 177 12.60 26.01 7.61
C GLU A 177 13.27 24.89 6.79
N TRP A 178 12.49 23.84 6.50
CA TRP A 178 12.90 22.77 5.60
C TRP A 178 13.01 23.30 4.16
N ARG A 179 14.21 23.20 3.57
CA ARG A 179 14.43 23.57 2.17
C ARG A 179 14.06 22.41 1.26
N ASN A 180 12.89 22.52 0.62
CA ASN A 180 12.49 21.58 -0.42
C ASN A 180 13.16 21.95 -1.75
N TRP A 181 14.04 21.07 -2.24
CA TRP A 181 14.67 21.23 -3.55
C TRP A 181 13.84 20.48 -4.58
N ASP A 182 13.39 21.19 -5.61
CA ASP A 182 12.75 20.56 -6.76
C ASP A 182 13.82 19.97 -7.68
N PHE A 183 13.86 18.64 -7.76
CA PHE A 183 14.75 17.90 -8.65
C PHE A 183 14.07 17.50 -9.96
N LEU A 184 12.80 17.86 -10.17
CA LEU A 184 12.08 17.49 -11.38
C LEU A 184 12.66 18.25 -12.58
N SER A 185 13.02 17.50 -13.62
CA SER A 185 13.43 18.11 -14.89
C SER A 185 12.23 18.83 -15.54
N PRO A 186 12.42 20.04 -16.10
CA PRO A 186 11.39 20.72 -16.89
C PRO A 186 11.03 19.97 -18.18
N TRP A 187 11.94 19.11 -18.65
CA TRP A 187 11.73 18.26 -19.80
C TRP A 187 11.04 16.98 -19.37
N GLU A 188 10.03 16.57 -20.15
CA GLU A 188 9.43 15.24 -20.05
C GLU A 188 10.57 14.21 -20.05
N GLY A 189 10.77 13.56 -18.91
CA GLY A 189 11.83 12.56 -18.77
C GLY A 189 11.66 11.46 -19.81
N ILE A 190 12.74 10.72 -20.08
CA ILE A 190 12.72 9.60 -21.04
C ILE A 190 11.58 8.66 -20.65
N GLU A 191 10.53 8.61 -21.48
CA GLU A 191 9.44 7.64 -21.32
C GLU A 191 10.08 6.26 -21.19
N ARG A 192 9.69 5.53 -20.14
CA ARG A 192 10.21 4.19 -19.85
C ARG A 192 10.01 3.29 -21.08
N GLY A 193 11.07 3.12 -21.87
CA GLY A 193 11.10 2.25 -23.04
C GLY A 193 11.92 2.79 -24.22
N PHE A 194 11.98 4.10 -24.47
CA PHE A 194 12.55 4.62 -25.71
C PHE A 194 13.15 6.02 -25.55
N ALA A 195 14.47 6.09 -25.41
CA ALA A 195 15.18 6.87 -26.41
C ALA A 195 15.58 5.84 -27.46
N PRO A 196 14.99 5.82 -28.68
CA PRO A 196 15.64 5.09 -29.76
C PRO A 196 16.93 5.85 -29.99
N LEU A 197 18.01 5.39 -29.35
CA LEU A 197 19.35 5.74 -29.80
C LEU A 197 19.38 5.34 -31.28
N PRO A 198 19.80 6.23 -32.18
CA PRO A 198 19.91 5.88 -33.59
C PRO A 198 20.73 4.59 -33.73
N GLY A 199 20.08 3.46 -34.03
CA GLY A 199 20.73 2.14 -34.13
C GLY A 199 20.11 0.95 -33.37
N ASP A 200 19.09 1.12 -32.52
CA ASP A 200 18.54 0.00 -31.69
C ASP A 200 17.17 -0.55 -32.17
N GLU A 201 16.97 -0.67 -33.48
CA GLU A 201 15.71 -1.13 -34.10
C GLU A 201 15.45 -2.67 -34.07
N LYS A 202 15.95 -3.40 -33.07
CA LYS A 202 15.75 -4.87 -33.02
C LYS A 202 14.68 -5.31 -32.01
N GLY A 203 13.42 -5.33 -32.47
CA GLY A 203 12.37 -6.22 -31.94
C GLY A 203 10.96 -5.64 -32.06
N PRO A 204 9.94 -6.42 -32.48
CA PRO A 204 8.60 -5.89 -32.74
C PRO A 204 7.89 -5.51 -31.43
N GLU A 205 7.59 -4.22 -31.28
CA GLU A 205 6.70 -3.71 -30.26
C GLU A 205 5.26 -4.17 -30.50
N ALA A 206 4.57 -4.54 -29.42
CA ALA A 206 3.15 -4.89 -29.46
C ALA A 206 2.28 -3.62 -29.57
N PRO A 207 1.17 -3.63 -30.33
CA PRO A 207 0.44 -2.42 -30.70
C PRO A 207 -0.28 -1.77 -29.51
N ASN A 208 -0.04 -0.46 -29.36
CA ASN A 208 -0.64 0.45 -28.39
C ASN A 208 -2.16 0.63 -28.68
N LYS A 209 -3.01 0.58 -27.65
CA LYS A 209 -4.47 0.79 -27.80
C LYS A 209 -4.78 2.29 -27.87
N PRO A 210 -5.72 2.75 -28.72
CA PRO A 210 -6.07 4.16 -28.83
C PRO A 210 -6.91 4.59 -27.63
N ARG A 211 -6.60 5.73 -27.02
CA ARG A 211 -7.44 6.36 -25.99
C ARG A 211 -7.86 7.77 -26.39
N ILE A 212 -9.08 7.83 -26.92
CA ILE A 212 -10.15 8.83 -26.77
C ILE A 212 -9.67 10.29 -26.68
N ALA A 213 -9.87 11.01 -27.79
CA ALA A 213 -9.85 12.47 -27.84
C ALA A 213 -10.92 13.06 -26.93
N LYS A 214 -10.54 14.07 -26.14
CA LYS A 214 -11.49 15.06 -25.63
C LYS A 214 -11.09 16.44 -26.14
N SER A 215 -12.11 17.06 -26.71
CA SER A 215 -12.28 18.44 -27.18
C SER A 215 -11.70 19.51 -26.27
#